data_AF-A0A2D5Z7S4-F1
#
_entry.id   AF-A0A2D5Z7S4-F1
#
_cell.length_a   1.000
_cell.length_b   1.000
_cell.length_c   1.000
_cell.angle_alpha   90.00
_cell.angle_beta   90.00
_cell.angle_gamma   90.00
#
_symmetry.space_group_name_H-M   'P 1'
#
loop_
_entity.id
_entity.type
_entity.pdbx_description
1 polymer ?
#
loop_
_entity_poly.entity_id
_entity_poly.type
_entity_poly.pdbx_seq_one_letter_code
_entity_poly.pdbx_strand_id
1 'polypeptide(L)'
;MFQRLMATWIMTGLAAAVAPAAMLEVSTDAPPGSPLSVFAGSPSGPLVVSVTNDVGQDATSDLLTGWQVTLEIHAQSGATGSLEFASVVNPSNYLLDGVPHINFPGSMNTTTRHQLSGVSLAGAVQVPTAPGAGLMEITLEASADASGTFGLLIVDGADSQWTDNRSPLRLEHDYANVPASGGLVRIGEVQIIVPEPGGVASLLVIGVTRLPRSRRHH
;
A
#
# COMPACT_ATOMS: atom_id res chain seq x y z
N MET A 1 58.78 52.33 19.47
CA MET A 1 58.40 51.52 18.30
C MET A 1 57.96 50.15 18.83
N PHE A 2 56.69 49.99 19.18
CA PHE A 2 56.14 48.74 19.75
C PHE A 2 55.03 48.26 18.83
N GLN A 3 55.34 47.25 18.01
CA GLN A 3 54.43 46.63 17.06
C GLN A 3 53.71 45.50 17.80
N ARG A 4 52.53 45.80 18.36
CA ARG A 4 51.67 44.81 19.02
C ARG A 4 50.94 43.99 17.95
N LEU A 5 51.34 42.73 17.80
CA LEU A 5 50.65 41.72 17.00
C LEU A 5 49.25 41.44 17.58
N MET A 6 48.20 41.76 16.82
CA MET A 6 46.84 41.28 17.07
C MET A 6 46.68 39.90 16.44
N ALA A 7 46.66 38.86 17.29
CA ALA A 7 46.29 37.51 16.90
C ALA A 7 44.76 37.46 16.68
N THR A 8 44.34 37.46 15.42
CA THR A 8 42.94 37.26 15.03
C THR A 8 42.66 35.76 15.03
N TRP A 9 41.94 35.28 16.04
CA TRP A 9 41.43 33.91 16.08
C TRP A 9 40.23 33.80 15.15
N ILE A 10 40.45 33.24 13.95
CA ILE A 10 39.35 32.84 13.07
C ILE A 10 38.79 31.53 13.64
N MET A 11 37.69 31.63 14.40
CA MET A 11 36.91 30.45 14.76
C MET A 11 36.15 29.98 13.52
N THR A 12 36.74 29.05 12.78
CA THR A 12 36.07 28.29 11.73
C THR A 12 35.09 27.33 12.41
N GLY A 13 33.86 27.78 12.65
CA GLY A 13 32.78 26.90 13.07
C GLY A 13 32.46 25.92 11.94
N LEU A 14 32.83 24.65 12.11
CA LEU A 14 32.26 23.58 11.30
C LEU A 14 30.77 23.49 11.61
N ALA A 15 29.95 24.16 10.80
CA ALA A 15 28.54 23.81 10.71
C ALA A 15 28.50 22.39 10.14
N ALA A 16 28.28 21.40 11.00
CA ALA A 16 27.96 20.06 10.55
C ALA A 16 26.69 20.17 9.71
N ALA A 17 26.79 19.86 8.41
CA ALA A 17 25.63 19.76 7.55
C ALA A 17 24.74 18.67 8.15
N VAL A 18 23.58 19.06 8.65
CA VAL A 18 22.55 18.11 9.07
C VAL A 18 22.10 17.43 7.78
N ALA A 19 22.40 16.14 7.64
CA ALA A 19 21.90 15.36 6.51
C ALA A 19 20.37 15.44 6.50
N PRO A 20 19.73 15.66 5.34
CA PRO A 20 18.28 15.62 5.24
C PRO A 20 17.78 14.27 5.78
N ALA A 21 16.62 14.27 6.44
CA ALA A 21 15.96 13.01 6.76
C ALA A 21 15.52 12.31 5.48
N ALA A 22 15.66 10.98 5.43
CA ALA A 22 14.93 10.19 4.45
C ALA A 22 13.48 10.62 4.42
N MET A 23 12.93 10.74 3.22
CA MET A 23 11.50 10.84 3.04
C MET A 23 11.02 9.49 2.53
N LEU A 24 10.06 8.91 3.26
CA LEU A 24 9.52 7.62 2.90
C LEU A 24 8.26 7.81 2.05
N GLU A 25 8.19 7.12 0.93
CA GLU A 25 7.00 7.09 0.07
C GLU A 25 6.26 5.76 0.24
N VAL A 26 4.93 5.80 0.24
CA VAL A 26 4.09 4.60 0.29
C VAL A 26 3.44 4.36 -1.06
N SER A 27 3.50 3.13 -1.55
CA SER A 27 2.94 2.76 -2.85
C SER A 27 2.29 1.37 -2.80
N THR A 28 1.65 0.97 -3.90
CA THR A 28 1.17 -0.40 -4.08
C THR A 28 1.66 -1.01 -5.39
N ASP A 29 1.55 -2.33 -5.50
CA ASP A 29 1.79 -3.07 -6.74
C ASP A 29 0.60 -3.03 -7.73
N ALA A 30 -0.51 -2.37 -7.38
CA ALA A 30 -1.56 -1.95 -8.31
C ALA A 30 -1.72 -0.42 -8.29
N PRO A 31 -0.74 0.32 -8.84
CA PRO A 31 -0.68 1.77 -8.73
C PRO A 31 -1.82 2.45 -9.51
N PRO A 32 -2.10 3.73 -9.23
CA PRO A 32 -3.13 4.49 -9.95
C PRO A 32 -2.84 4.50 -11.46
N GLY A 33 -3.86 4.27 -12.28
CA GLY A 33 -3.71 4.13 -13.74
C GLY A 33 -3.30 2.74 -14.23
N SER A 34 -3.05 1.77 -13.34
CA SER A 34 -2.87 0.35 -13.66
C SER A 34 -3.63 -0.50 -12.64
N PRO A 35 -4.98 -0.52 -12.70
CA PRO A 35 -5.81 -1.03 -11.63
C PRO A 35 -5.71 -2.55 -11.45
N LEU A 36 -5.85 -3.01 -10.21
CA LEU A 36 -6.06 -4.42 -9.89
C LEU A 36 -7.44 -4.85 -10.38
N SER A 37 -7.48 -5.86 -11.24
CA SER A 37 -8.74 -6.43 -11.73
C SER A 37 -9.30 -7.46 -10.76
N VAL A 38 -10.57 -7.29 -10.36
CA VAL A 38 -11.28 -8.18 -9.42
C VAL A 38 -12.64 -8.54 -10.01
N PHE A 39 -13.05 -9.80 -9.93
CA PHE A 39 -14.40 -10.19 -10.37
C PHE A 39 -15.42 -9.89 -9.27
N ALA A 40 -16.62 -9.46 -9.67
CA ALA A 40 -17.73 -9.29 -8.73
C ALA A 40 -18.01 -10.60 -7.97
N GLY A 41 -18.22 -10.51 -6.66
CA GLY A 41 -18.47 -11.65 -5.78
C GLY A 41 -17.26 -12.55 -5.53
N SER A 42 -16.05 -12.09 -5.85
CA SER A 42 -14.81 -12.85 -5.65
C SER A 42 -13.78 -12.05 -4.87
N PRO A 43 -12.89 -12.70 -4.11
CA PRO A 43 -11.73 -12.05 -3.54
C PRO A 43 -10.74 -11.64 -4.65
N SER A 44 -9.97 -10.60 -4.40
CA SER A 44 -8.87 -10.16 -5.25
C SER A 44 -7.66 -11.10 -5.15
N GLY A 45 -6.71 -10.95 -6.07
CA GLY A 45 -5.33 -11.37 -5.79
C GLY A 45 -4.72 -10.54 -4.64
N PRO A 46 -3.57 -10.96 -4.08
CA PRO A 46 -2.87 -10.17 -3.09
C PRO A 46 -2.44 -8.83 -3.69
N LEU A 47 -2.59 -7.77 -2.91
CA LEU A 47 -2.08 -6.44 -3.19
C LEU A 47 -1.07 -6.07 -2.09
N VAL A 48 0.15 -5.71 -2.47
CA VAL A 48 1.20 -5.34 -1.51
C VAL A 48 1.28 -3.83 -1.40
N VAL A 49 1.14 -3.31 -0.18
CA VAL A 49 1.49 -1.93 0.15
C VAL A 49 2.93 -1.90 0.59
N SER A 50 3.74 -1.10 -0.09
CA SER A 50 5.19 -1.03 0.11
C SER A 50 5.62 0.37 0.52
N VAL A 51 6.80 0.45 1.12
CA VAL A 51 7.49 1.70 1.43
C VAL A 51 8.83 1.72 0.71
N THR A 52 9.17 2.88 0.14
CA THR A 52 10.46 3.15 -0.50
C THR A 52 11.10 4.36 0.12
N ASN A 53 12.42 4.34 0.20
CA ASN A 53 13.21 5.52 0.56
C ASN A 53 13.45 6.36 -0.70
N ASP A 54 13.27 7.68 -0.63
CA ASP A 54 13.41 8.60 -1.76
C ASP A 54 14.84 9.10 -2.00
N VAL A 55 15.76 8.80 -1.07
CA VAL A 55 17.16 9.25 -1.17
C VAL A 55 17.94 8.41 -2.17
N GLY A 56 18.79 9.06 -2.98
CA GLY A 56 19.56 8.38 -4.04
C GLY A 56 20.65 7.41 -3.55
N GLN A 57 20.93 7.37 -2.24
CA GLN A 57 21.78 6.37 -1.59
C GLN A 57 21.27 6.13 -0.18
N ASP A 58 21.02 4.87 0.17
CA ASP A 58 20.63 4.48 1.51
C ASP A 58 21.65 5.01 2.55
N ALA A 59 21.23 5.96 3.40
CA ALA A 59 22.07 6.47 4.47
C ALA A 59 21.79 5.73 5.78
N THR A 60 22.84 5.43 6.54
CA THR A 60 22.75 4.76 7.86
C THR A 60 22.01 5.58 8.93
N SER A 61 21.65 6.83 8.63
CA SER A 61 20.82 7.70 9.48
C SER A 61 19.32 7.56 9.25
N ASP A 62 18.91 6.86 8.18
CA ASP A 62 17.53 6.77 7.72
C ASP A 62 16.90 5.45 8.16
N LEU A 63 16.95 5.24 9.47
CA LEU A 63 16.48 4.02 10.08
C LEU A 63 15.10 4.22 10.68
N LEU A 64 14.17 3.36 10.29
CA LEU A 64 12.79 3.31 10.76
C LEU A 64 12.69 2.47 12.03
N THR A 65 12.09 3.01 13.09
CA THR A 65 11.76 2.26 14.32
C THR A 65 10.30 1.85 14.39
N GLY A 66 9.42 2.52 13.65
CA GLY A 66 8.01 2.17 13.57
C GLY A 66 7.34 2.81 12.37
N TRP A 67 6.19 2.27 11.99
CA TRP A 67 5.35 2.76 10.91
C TRP A 67 3.88 2.60 11.29
N GLN A 68 3.05 3.47 10.75
CA GLN A 68 1.60 3.42 10.84
C GLN A 68 1.03 3.90 9.52
N VAL A 69 0.08 3.16 8.96
CA VAL A 69 -0.63 3.52 7.73
C VAL A 69 -2.11 3.27 7.93
N THR A 70 -2.93 4.26 7.57
CA THR A 70 -4.39 4.12 7.52
C THR A 70 -4.86 4.11 6.08
N LEU A 71 -5.43 2.99 5.65
CA LEU A 71 -5.99 2.79 4.32
C LEU A 71 -7.49 2.98 4.32
N GLU A 72 -8.02 3.49 3.21
CA GLU A 72 -9.45 3.65 2.98
C GLU A 72 -9.81 3.31 1.53
N ILE A 73 -10.94 2.61 1.34
CA ILE A 73 -11.49 2.26 0.03
C ILE A 73 -12.61 3.24 -0.31
N HIS A 74 -12.48 3.95 -1.44
CA HIS A 74 -13.53 4.86 -1.93
C HIS A 74 -14.06 4.39 -3.28
N ALA A 75 -15.37 4.22 -3.37
CA ALA A 75 -16.06 4.07 -4.65
C ALA A 75 -15.86 5.33 -5.52
N GLN A 76 -15.44 5.16 -6.77
CA GLN A 76 -15.43 6.26 -7.74
C GLN A 76 -16.82 6.51 -8.30
N SER A 77 -17.01 7.65 -8.98
CA SER A 77 -18.26 7.99 -9.63
C SER A 77 -18.72 6.88 -10.58
N GLY A 78 -19.93 6.37 -10.36
CA GLY A 78 -20.53 5.30 -11.17
C GLY A 78 -20.23 3.89 -10.70
N ALA A 79 -19.43 3.70 -9.64
CA ALA A 79 -19.28 2.40 -9.00
C ALA A 79 -20.55 2.01 -8.22
N THR A 80 -20.83 0.71 -8.18
CA THR A 80 -21.95 0.10 -7.43
C THR A 80 -21.44 -1.02 -6.55
N GLY A 81 -22.29 -1.49 -5.61
CA GLY A 81 -21.93 -2.52 -4.63
C GLY A 81 -20.88 -2.03 -3.63
N SER A 82 -20.13 -2.97 -3.04
CA SER A 82 -19.06 -2.68 -2.09
C SER A 82 -17.77 -3.41 -2.43
N LEU A 83 -16.66 -2.83 -1.94
CA LEU A 83 -15.35 -3.44 -1.92
C LEU A 83 -14.78 -3.26 -0.52
N GLU A 84 -14.35 -4.35 0.09
CA GLU A 84 -13.97 -4.41 1.50
C GLU A 84 -12.62 -5.08 1.68
N PHE A 85 -11.94 -4.83 2.81
CA PHE A 85 -10.74 -5.56 3.17
C PHE A 85 -11.12 -6.95 3.71
N ALA A 86 -10.78 -8.00 2.98
CA ALA A 86 -11.03 -9.38 3.36
C ALA A 86 -9.96 -9.91 4.33
N SER A 87 -8.70 -9.56 4.07
CA SER A 87 -7.58 -9.94 4.92
C SER A 87 -6.43 -8.95 4.81
N VAL A 88 -5.63 -8.88 5.87
CA VAL A 88 -4.39 -8.12 5.92
C VAL A 88 -3.36 -8.97 6.66
N VAL A 89 -2.21 -9.22 6.03
CA VAL A 89 -1.11 -10.02 6.58
C VAL A 89 0.24 -9.35 6.31
N ASN A 90 1.29 -9.89 6.92
CA ASN A 90 2.65 -9.48 6.57
C ASN A 90 3.03 -10.06 5.19
N PRO A 91 3.59 -9.26 4.28
CA PRO A 91 4.05 -9.74 2.98
C PRO A 91 5.34 -10.55 3.14
N SER A 92 5.71 -11.31 2.11
CA SER A 92 6.97 -12.08 2.09
C SER A 92 8.24 -11.22 2.21
N ASN A 93 8.18 -9.96 1.76
CA ASN A 93 9.26 -8.97 1.86
C ASN A 93 8.99 -7.93 2.96
N TYR A 94 8.37 -8.36 4.08
CA TYR A 94 8.00 -7.46 5.16
C TYR A 94 9.20 -6.70 5.74
N LEU A 95 9.05 -5.38 5.91
CA LEU A 95 10.11 -4.48 6.36
C LEU A 95 10.73 -4.89 7.70
N LEU A 96 9.92 -5.42 8.63
CA LEU A 96 10.38 -5.83 9.96
C LEU A 96 10.62 -7.34 10.07
N ASP A 97 10.73 -8.05 8.95
CA ASP A 97 11.03 -9.49 8.97
C ASP A 97 12.37 -9.79 9.65
N GLY A 98 12.42 -10.89 10.40
CA GLY A 98 13.61 -11.30 11.17
C GLY A 98 13.93 -10.40 12.38
N VAL A 99 13.17 -9.34 12.64
CA VAL A 99 13.36 -8.45 13.78
C VAL A 99 12.20 -8.60 14.77
N PRO A 100 12.44 -8.70 16.09
CA PRO A 100 11.38 -8.62 17.08
C PRO A 100 10.54 -7.35 16.89
N HIS A 101 9.25 -7.52 16.61
CA HIS A 101 8.31 -6.41 16.36
C HIS A 101 6.94 -6.72 16.96
N ILE A 102 6.14 -5.67 17.12
CA ILE A 102 4.71 -5.79 17.45
C ILE A 102 3.93 -5.24 16.28
N ASN A 103 3.01 -6.05 15.77
CA ASN A 103 1.97 -5.60 14.85
C ASN A 103 0.72 -5.28 15.66
N PHE A 104 0.20 -4.07 15.50
CA PHE A 104 -1.07 -3.70 16.10
C PHE A 104 -2.14 -3.78 14.99
N PRO A 105 -3.11 -4.70 15.07
CA PRO A 105 -4.32 -4.53 14.28
C PRO A 105 -4.96 -3.23 14.76
N GLY A 106 -4.97 -2.19 13.93
CA GLY A 106 -5.58 -0.93 14.30
C GLY A 106 -7.09 -1.03 14.39
N SER A 107 -7.74 0.09 14.69
CA SER A 107 -9.19 0.15 14.80
C SER A 107 -9.85 -0.23 13.46
N MET A 108 -10.49 -1.40 13.41
CA MET A 108 -11.41 -1.79 12.33
C MET A 108 -12.72 -1.04 12.55
N ASN A 109 -12.75 0.24 12.22
CA ASN A 109 -13.94 1.06 12.43
C ASN A 109 -15.00 0.82 11.33
N THR A 110 -14.59 0.30 10.17
CA THR A 110 -15.43 -0.07 9.00
C THR A 110 -14.69 -1.08 8.12
N THR A 111 -15.40 -1.90 7.35
CA THR A 111 -14.82 -2.84 6.35
C THR A 111 -14.10 -2.14 5.19
N THR A 112 -14.20 -0.81 5.11
CA THR A 112 -13.60 0.05 4.08
C THR A 112 -12.49 0.94 4.60
N ARG A 113 -12.16 0.93 5.91
CA ARG A 113 -11.04 1.69 6.48
C ARG A 113 -10.25 0.83 7.49
N HIS A 114 -8.95 0.72 7.28
CA HIS A 114 -8.06 -0.08 8.11
C HIS A 114 -6.79 0.69 8.47
N GLN A 115 -6.54 0.85 9.77
CA GLN A 115 -5.27 1.32 10.30
C GLN A 115 -4.41 0.14 10.71
N LEU A 116 -3.13 0.17 10.33
CA LEU A 116 -2.15 -0.85 10.67
C LEU A 116 -0.85 -0.17 11.09
N SER A 117 -0.18 -0.75 12.09
CA SER A 117 1.13 -0.27 12.50
C SER A 117 2.05 -1.40 12.91
N GLY A 118 3.35 -1.15 12.76
CA GLY A 118 4.42 -2.02 13.20
C GLY A 118 5.47 -1.22 13.94
N VAL A 119 5.95 -1.74 15.07
CA VAL A 119 7.06 -1.14 15.83
C VAL A 119 8.14 -2.18 16.04
N SER A 120 9.38 -1.82 15.69
CA SER A 120 10.56 -2.63 15.98
C SER A 120 10.96 -2.50 17.44
N LEU A 121 11.21 -3.64 18.08
CA LEU A 121 11.66 -3.75 19.47
C LEU A 121 13.18 -3.87 19.58
N ALA A 122 13.87 -4.32 18.52
CA ALA A 122 15.31 -4.61 18.57
C ALA A 122 16.20 -3.47 18.06
N GLY A 123 15.61 -2.39 17.55
CA GLY A 123 16.34 -1.26 16.97
C GLY A 123 15.80 -0.89 15.60
N ALA A 124 16.42 0.07 14.95
CA ALA A 124 15.88 0.61 13.72
C ALA A 124 16.32 -0.16 12.48
N VAL A 125 15.45 -0.17 11.48
CA VAL A 125 15.60 -0.93 10.23
C VAL A 125 15.76 0.04 9.08
N GLN A 126 16.69 -0.27 8.18
CA GLN A 126 16.90 0.51 6.96
C GLN A 126 15.78 0.20 5.95
N VAL A 127 15.13 1.24 5.44
CA VAL A 127 14.20 1.10 4.32
C VAL A 127 15.00 1.17 3.01
N PRO A 128 14.96 0.15 2.14
CA PRO A 128 15.73 0.15 0.90
C PRO A 128 15.13 1.12 -0.13
N THR A 129 16.00 1.81 -0.87
CA THR A 129 15.60 2.68 -2.00
C THR A 129 14.99 1.88 -3.16
N ALA A 130 15.54 0.70 -3.45
CA ALA A 130 15.03 -0.22 -4.48
C ALA A 130 15.26 -1.68 -4.06
N PRO A 131 14.26 -2.58 -4.22
CA PRO A 131 12.91 -2.34 -4.75
C PRO A 131 11.92 -1.74 -3.74
N GLY A 132 12.38 -1.33 -2.55
CA GLY A 132 11.49 -1.03 -1.41
C GLY A 132 11.27 -2.25 -0.53
N ALA A 133 10.41 -2.10 0.48
CA ALA A 133 10.02 -3.17 1.39
C ALA A 133 8.49 -3.16 1.62
N GLY A 134 7.91 -4.34 1.82
CA GLY A 134 6.48 -4.47 2.07
C GLY A 134 6.11 -4.05 3.49
N LEU A 135 5.00 -3.34 3.65
CA LEU A 135 4.39 -3.05 4.96
C LEU A 135 3.26 -4.02 5.28
N MET A 136 2.45 -4.36 4.28
CA MET A 136 1.30 -5.24 4.41
C MET A 136 0.94 -5.83 3.04
N GLU A 137 0.39 -7.04 3.07
CA GLU A 137 -0.31 -7.66 1.95
C GLU A 137 -1.80 -7.68 2.28
N ILE A 138 -2.61 -7.13 1.38
CA ILE A 138 -4.06 -7.05 1.54
C ILE A 138 -4.76 -7.91 0.50
N THR A 139 -5.84 -8.57 0.92
CA THR A 139 -6.82 -9.17 0.01
C THR A 139 -8.11 -8.39 0.15
N LEU A 140 -8.73 -8.06 -0.98
CA LEU A 140 -9.99 -7.33 -1.04
C LEU A 140 -11.12 -8.29 -1.43
N GLU A 141 -12.35 -8.00 -1.02
CA GLU A 141 -13.53 -8.76 -1.41
C GLU A 141 -14.58 -7.83 -2.00
N ALA A 142 -14.95 -8.11 -3.25
CA ALA A 142 -15.98 -7.38 -3.96
C ALA A 142 -17.34 -8.04 -3.76
N SER A 143 -18.38 -7.26 -3.47
CA SER A 143 -19.75 -7.80 -3.41
C SER A 143 -20.20 -8.36 -4.76
N ALA A 144 -21.19 -9.25 -4.75
CA ALA A 144 -21.68 -9.88 -5.98
C ALA A 144 -22.33 -8.88 -6.97
N ASP A 145 -22.81 -7.75 -6.47
CA ASP A 145 -23.38 -6.62 -7.23
C ASP A 145 -22.37 -5.47 -7.45
N ALA A 146 -21.10 -5.68 -7.11
CA ALA A 146 -20.06 -4.68 -7.28
C ALA A 146 -19.77 -4.44 -8.77
N SER A 147 -19.55 -3.17 -9.13
CA SER A 147 -19.10 -2.77 -10.46
C SER A 147 -18.38 -1.43 -10.42
N GLY A 148 -17.60 -1.14 -11.47
CA GLY A 148 -16.87 0.12 -11.60
C GLY A 148 -15.50 0.09 -10.93
N THR A 149 -15.00 1.27 -10.57
CA THR A 149 -13.65 1.45 -10.03
C THR A 149 -13.69 1.94 -8.59
N PHE A 150 -12.82 1.39 -7.76
CA PHE A 150 -12.61 1.79 -6.38
C PHE A 150 -11.17 2.30 -6.24
N GLY A 151 -10.99 3.39 -5.50
CA GLY A 151 -9.68 3.86 -5.08
C GLY A 151 -9.25 3.19 -3.80
N LEU A 152 -7.96 2.87 -3.73
CA LEU A 152 -7.27 2.63 -2.47
C LEU A 152 -6.51 3.91 -2.09
N LEU A 153 -6.85 4.47 -0.94
CA LEU A 153 -6.35 5.74 -0.47
C LEU A 153 -5.63 5.57 0.87
N ILE A 154 -4.61 6.38 1.10
CA ILE A 154 -4.06 6.63 2.44
C ILE A 154 -4.81 7.83 3.02
N VAL A 155 -5.24 7.67 4.27
CA VAL A 155 -5.79 8.74 5.11
C VAL A 155 -4.62 9.43 5.78
N ASP A 156 -4.58 10.74 5.70
CA ASP A 156 -3.52 11.51 6.30
C ASP A 156 -3.77 11.91 7.76
N GLY A 157 -2.79 12.64 8.32
CA GLY A 157 -2.75 13.09 9.71
C GLY A 157 -1.96 12.14 10.61
N ALA A 158 -2.17 12.25 11.93
CA ALA A 158 -1.54 11.40 12.95
C ALA A 158 -1.81 9.89 12.76
N ASP A 159 -2.66 9.54 11.79
CA ASP A 159 -3.09 8.20 11.44
C ASP A 159 -2.18 7.52 10.40
N SER A 160 -1.29 8.24 9.70
CA SER A 160 -0.32 7.68 8.74
C SER A 160 1.04 8.35 8.83
N GLN A 161 1.95 7.75 9.60
CA GLN A 161 3.26 8.32 9.92
C GLN A 161 4.31 7.23 10.11
N TRP A 162 5.59 7.60 10.02
CA TRP A 162 6.69 6.72 10.37
C TRP A 162 7.59 7.37 11.42
N THR A 163 8.27 6.53 12.20
CA THR A 163 9.11 6.97 13.31
C THR A 163 10.56 6.66 13.01
N ASP A 164 11.43 7.65 13.13
CA ASP A 164 12.88 7.48 12.94
C ASP A 164 13.60 6.92 14.18
N ASN A 165 14.92 6.76 14.08
CA ASN A 165 15.79 6.31 15.17
C ASN A 165 16.71 7.39 15.73
N ARG A 166 16.38 8.68 15.56
CA ARG A 166 17.30 9.76 15.92
C ARG A 166 17.34 9.96 17.43
N SER A 167 18.13 9.15 18.13
CA SER A 167 18.38 9.32 19.57
C SER A 167 18.90 10.74 19.87
N PRO A 168 18.39 11.43 20.92
CA PRO A 168 17.58 10.91 22.03
C PRO A 168 16.05 10.97 21.83
N LEU A 169 15.55 11.54 20.74
CA LEU A 169 14.12 11.75 20.52
C LEU A 169 13.68 11.02 19.25
N ARG A 170 12.85 9.98 19.40
CA ARG A 170 12.13 9.42 18.26
C ARG A 170 11.23 10.50 17.68
N LEU A 171 11.41 10.81 16.40
CA LEU A 171 10.58 11.78 15.70
C LEU A 171 9.60 11.06 14.79
N GLU A 172 8.36 11.53 14.80
CA GLU A 172 7.32 11.13 13.86
C GLU A 172 7.43 12.01 12.62
N HIS A 173 7.29 11.39 11.46
CA HIS A 173 7.39 12.01 10.15
C HIS A 173 6.20 11.58 9.29
N ASP A 174 5.70 12.52 8.50
CA ASP A 174 4.75 12.20 7.44
C ASP A 174 5.45 11.44 6.31
N TYR A 175 4.68 10.66 5.55
CA TYR A 175 5.17 10.09 4.30
C TYR A 175 5.25 11.19 3.22
N ALA A 176 6.27 11.14 2.37
CA ALA A 176 6.54 12.16 1.36
C ALA A 176 5.37 12.43 0.41
N ASN A 177 4.66 11.36 0.04
CA ASN A 177 3.51 11.42 -0.85
C ASN A 177 2.18 11.59 -0.12
N VAL A 178 2.18 11.70 1.22
CA VAL A 178 0.99 11.90 2.05
C VAL A 178 1.04 13.30 2.66
N PRO A 179 0.25 14.27 2.15
CA PRO A 179 0.30 15.63 2.64
C PRO A 179 -0.18 15.68 4.09
N ALA A 180 0.43 16.52 4.91
CA ALA A 180 0.05 16.68 6.32
C ALA A 180 -1.30 17.39 6.57
N SER A 181 -1.99 17.83 5.51
CA SER A 181 -3.01 18.90 5.57
C SER A 181 -4.48 18.45 5.46
N GLY A 182 -4.82 17.25 5.88
CA GLY A 182 -6.16 16.64 5.86
C GLY A 182 -6.64 16.00 4.54
N GLY A 183 -5.75 15.60 3.61
CA GLY A 183 -6.08 15.03 2.31
C GLY A 183 -5.97 13.50 2.19
N LEU A 184 -6.86 12.89 1.41
CA LEU A 184 -6.72 11.48 1.00
C LEU A 184 -5.76 11.37 -0.19
N VAL A 185 -4.82 10.43 -0.12
CA VAL A 185 -3.88 10.16 -1.21
C VAL A 185 -4.16 8.84 -1.85
N ARG A 186 -4.45 8.87 -3.15
CA ARG A 186 -4.65 7.66 -3.94
C ARG A 186 -3.31 6.96 -4.17
N ILE A 187 -3.17 5.75 -3.66
CA ILE A 187 -1.98 4.90 -3.84
C ILE A 187 -2.25 3.69 -4.73
N GLY A 188 -3.51 3.39 -5.02
CA GLY A 188 -3.87 2.31 -5.93
C GLY A 188 -5.31 2.40 -6.42
N GLU A 189 -5.64 1.54 -7.38
CA GLU A 189 -6.99 1.43 -7.95
C GLU A 189 -7.38 -0.03 -8.14
N VAL A 190 -8.67 -0.30 -7.99
CA VAL A 190 -9.27 -1.63 -8.14
C VAL A 190 -10.43 -1.51 -9.11
N GLN A 191 -10.40 -2.29 -10.18
CA GLN A 191 -11.45 -2.34 -11.19
C GLN A 191 -12.26 -3.62 -11.02
N ILE A 192 -13.56 -3.48 -10.82
CA ILE A 192 -14.48 -4.61 -10.74
C ILE A 192 -14.95 -5.00 -12.14
N ILE A 193 -14.61 -6.24 -12.53
CA ILE A 193 -15.04 -6.86 -13.77
C ILE A 193 -16.34 -7.62 -13.51
N VAL A 194 -17.41 -7.19 -14.16
CA VAL A 194 -18.68 -7.91 -14.19
C VAL A 194 -18.68 -8.79 -15.44
N PRO A 195 -18.73 -10.14 -15.31
CA PRO A 195 -18.90 -11.00 -16.47
C PRO A 195 -20.20 -10.63 -17.17
N GLU A 196 -20.15 -10.36 -18.48
CA GLU A 196 -21.38 -10.12 -19.23
C GLU A 196 -22.33 -11.32 -19.04
N PRO A 197 -23.59 -11.10 -18.64
CA PRO A 197 -24.57 -12.16 -18.52
C PRO A 197 -24.93 -12.66 -19.92
N GLY A 198 -24.08 -13.54 -20.46
CA GLY A 198 -24.38 -14.34 -21.63
C GLY A 198 -23.76 -13.88 -22.94
N GLY A 199 -22.44 -14.07 -23.04
CA GLY A 199 -21.88 -14.77 -24.20
C GLY A 199 -22.16 -16.28 -24.12
N VAL A 200 -23.33 -16.72 -23.63
CA VAL A 200 -23.76 -18.10 -23.84
C VAL A 200 -24.06 -18.18 -25.32
N ALA A 201 -23.06 -18.61 -26.11
CA ALA A 201 -23.31 -19.18 -27.41
C ALA A 201 -24.39 -20.23 -27.19
N SER A 202 -25.63 -19.87 -27.55
CA SER A 202 -26.75 -20.78 -27.51
C SER A 202 -26.40 -21.88 -28.49
N LEU A 203 -25.79 -22.95 -28.01
CA LEU A 203 -25.60 -24.18 -28.76
C LEU A 203 -27.00 -24.79 -28.86
N LEU A 204 -27.77 -24.30 -29.83
CA LEU A 204 -29.00 -24.91 -30.26
C LEU A 204 -28.64 -26.27 -30.83
N VAL A 205 -28.60 -27.30 -29.97
CA VAL A 205 -28.55 -28.69 -30.39
C VAL A 205 -29.89 -28.98 -31.06
N ILE A 206 -29.98 -28.76 -32.36
CA ILE A 206 -31.06 -29.28 -33.19
C ILE A 206 -30.88 -30.81 -33.21
N GLY A 207 -31.47 -31.48 -32.23
CA GLY A 207 -31.61 -32.92 -32.24
C GLY A 207 -32.50 -33.32 -33.40
N VAL A 208 -31.90 -33.71 -34.52
CA VAL A 208 -32.61 -34.39 -35.60
C VAL A 208 -32.93 -35.81 -35.12
N THR A 209 -34.09 -35.99 -34.52
CA THR A 209 -34.64 -37.32 -34.24
C THR A 209 -34.97 -38.00 -35.57
N ARG A 210 -34.04 -38.83 -36.08
CA ARG A 210 -34.36 -39.79 -37.14
C ARG A 210 -35.24 -40.89 -36.54
N LEU A 211 -36.52 -40.87 -36.88
CA LEU A 211 -37.45 -41.97 -36.64
C LEU A 211 -36.95 -43.26 -37.34
N PRO A 212 -36.81 -44.39 -36.63
CA PRO A 212 -36.50 -45.66 -37.27
C PRO A 212 -37.71 -46.16 -38.07
N ARG A 213 -37.51 -46.31 -39.39
CA ARG A 213 -38.49 -46.88 -40.32
C ARG A 213 -38.54 -48.40 -40.11
N SER A 214 -39.55 -48.88 -39.38
CA SER A 214 -39.85 -50.31 -39.24
C SER A 214 -40.10 -50.93 -40.63
N ARG A 215 -39.24 -51.86 -41.04
CA ARG A 215 -39.39 -52.66 -42.24
C ARG A 215 -39.92 -54.04 -41.82
N ARG A 216 -41.22 -54.28 -42.03
CA ARG A 216 -41.81 -55.62 -41.95
C ARG A 216 -41.34 -56.44 -43.14
N HIS A 217 -40.78 -57.62 -42.90
CA HIS A 217 -40.65 -58.67 -43.90
C HIS A 217 -41.70 -59.75 -43.63
N HIS A 218 -42.46 -60.05 -44.69
CA HIS A 218 -43.18 -61.30 -44.89
C HIS A 218 -42.20 -62.41 -45.24
#